data_AF-A0A8R1EJN4-F1
#
_entry.id   AF-A0A8R1EJN4-F1
#
_cell.length_a   1.000
_cell.length_b   1.000
_cell.length_c   1.000
_cell.angle_alpha   90.00
_cell.angle_beta   90.00
_cell.angle_gamma   90.00
#
_symmetry.space_group_name_H-M   'P 1'
#
loop_
_entity.id
_entity.type
_entity.pdbx_description
1 polymer ?
#
loop_
_entity_poly.entity_id
_entity_poly.type
_entity_poly.pdbx_seq_one_letter_code
_entity_poly.pdbx_strand_id
1 'polypeptide(L)'
;MFFGGGFPSEQVRRRARYAQQQHQHQHYQQYEHQSPYGPLLQLLPLLAIMVIGLLAQLMVGEPAYSLHQTSKFSIKRMSAELRVPYFVRPDFETSYRGRIRQVEQQVEDDYIQNLRMNCYKEQNLNRFEHYPNFR
;
A
#
# COMPACT_ATOMS: atom_id res chain seq x y z
N MET A 1 -16.14 -5.99 17.21
CA MET A 1 -17.17 -6.03 16.15
C MET A 1 -16.84 -5.02 15.06
N PHE A 2 -15.86 -5.31 14.19
CA PHE A 2 -16.08 -5.92 12.85
C PHE A 2 -15.74 -7.42 12.74
N PHE A 3 -15.56 -8.10 13.86
CA PHE A 3 -16.07 -9.45 14.07
C PHE A 3 -17.14 -9.34 15.15
N GLY A 4 -18.39 -9.57 14.76
CA GLY A 4 -19.55 -9.67 15.65
C GLY A 4 -19.13 -10.40 16.91
N GLY A 5 -19.22 -9.69 18.01
CA GLY A 5 -18.56 -10.04 19.24
C GLY A 5 -19.60 -10.72 20.10
N GLY A 6 -19.10 -11.73 20.79
CA GLY A 6 -19.79 -12.42 21.84
C GLY A 6 -18.69 -13.04 22.67
N PHE A 7 -18.17 -12.28 23.63
CA PHE A 7 -17.43 -12.88 24.72
C PHE A 7 -18.49 -13.35 25.73
N PRO A 8 -18.76 -14.65 25.87
CA PRO A 8 -19.42 -15.10 27.08
C PRO A 8 -18.44 -14.92 28.23
N SER A 9 -18.83 -14.03 29.13
CA SER A 9 -18.21 -13.78 30.41
C SER A 9 -17.89 -15.08 31.13
N GLU A 10 -16.69 -15.11 31.69
CA GLU A 10 -16.26 -15.97 32.77
C GLU A 10 -17.37 -16.08 33.85
N GLN A 11 -17.87 -17.30 34.08
CA GLN A 11 -18.65 -17.62 35.27
C GLN A 11 -17.97 -18.76 36.01
N VAL A 12 -17.10 -18.37 36.93
CA VAL A 12 -16.64 -19.18 38.04
C VAL A 12 -17.86 -19.67 38.83
N ARG A 13 -18.26 -20.93 38.66
CA ARG A 13 -19.07 -21.65 39.65
C ARG A 13 -18.50 -23.02 39.96
N ARG A 14 -17.74 -22.98 41.06
CA ARG A 14 -17.41 -24.04 42.01
C ARG A 14 -18.42 -25.20 42.03
N ARG A 15 -17.86 -26.42 41.94
CA ARG A 15 -18.08 -27.54 42.86
C ARG A 15 -19.51 -28.11 42.95
N ALA A 16 -19.76 -29.18 42.20
CA ALA A 16 -20.65 -30.26 42.64
C ALA A 16 -20.11 -31.59 42.10
N ARG A 17 -19.69 -32.47 43.00
CA ARG A 17 -19.34 -33.87 42.73
C ARG A 17 -20.62 -34.70 42.66
N TYR A 18 -20.52 -35.82 41.93
CA TYR A 18 -21.41 -36.99 41.95
C TYR A 18 -22.81 -36.82 41.31
N ALA A 19 -22.93 -37.27 40.06
CA ALA A 19 -24.08 -38.06 39.62
C ALA A 19 -23.71 -38.83 38.35
N GLN A 20 -23.51 -40.12 38.55
CA GLN A 20 -23.46 -41.18 37.55
C GLN A 20 -24.87 -41.34 36.99
N GLN A 21 -25.08 -41.22 35.67
CA GLN A 21 -25.92 -42.16 34.92
C GLN A 21 -25.96 -41.87 33.42
N GLN A 22 -25.86 -42.99 32.72
CA GLN A 22 -25.92 -43.20 31.29
C GLN A 22 -27.19 -42.67 30.61
N HIS A 23 -26.95 -42.29 29.35
CA HIS A 23 -27.83 -42.40 28.18
C HIS A 23 -29.20 -41.71 28.23
N GLN A 24 -29.29 -40.59 27.51
CA GLN A 24 -30.36 -40.48 26.52
C GLN A 24 -29.88 -39.71 25.29
N HIS A 25 -30.04 -40.38 24.15
CA HIS A 25 -29.85 -39.84 22.82
C HIS A 25 -30.67 -38.58 22.61
N GLN A 26 -30.03 -37.50 22.20
CA GLN A 26 -30.67 -36.56 21.29
C GLN A 26 -29.64 -36.08 20.26
N HIS A 27 -29.75 -36.72 19.10
CA HIS A 27 -29.38 -36.23 17.79
C HIS A 27 -29.16 -34.72 17.72
N TYR A 28 -27.90 -34.30 17.67
CA TYR A 28 -27.41 -33.41 16.62
C TYR A 28 -25.99 -33.86 16.30
N GLN A 29 -25.90 -35.03 15.68
CA GLN A 29 -24.87 -35.26 14.66
C GLN A 29 -25.16 -34.27 13.52
N GLN A 30 -24.85 -32.99 13.74
CA GLN A 30 -24.54 -32.15 12.60
C GLN A 30 -23.15 -32.60 12.22
N TYR A 31 -23.11 -33.56 11.29
CA TYR A 31 -21.94 -33.89 10.52
C TYR A 31 -21.22 -32.57 10.26
N GLU A 32 -20.09 -32.37 10.93
CA GLU A 32 -19.04 -31.51 10.47
C GLU A 32 -18.61 -32.11 9.13
N HIS A 33 -19.39 -31.82 8.08
CA HIS A 33 -18.85 -31.57 6.77
C HIS A 33 -17.92 -30.35 6.99
N GLN A 34 -16.74 -30.61 7.59
CA GLN A 34 -15.57 -29.78 7.39
C GLN A 34 -15.35 -29.83 5.89
N SER A 35 -16.02 -28.92 5.20
CA SER A 35 -15.84 -28.71 3.79
C SER A 35 -14.34 -28.52 3.63
N PRO A 36 -13.63 -29.41 2.91
CA PRO A 36 -12.18 -29.29 2.74
C PRO A 36 -11.80 -27.96 2.06
N TYR A 37 -12.80 -27.26 1.53
CA TYR A 37 -12.71 -25.94 0.93
C TYR A 37 -12.77 -24.77 1.93
N GLY A 38 -13.14 -24.98 3.21
CA GLY A 38 -13.20 -23.91 4.23
C GLY A 38 -11.91 -23.07 4.33
N PRO A 39 -10.72 -23.71 4.45
CA PRO A 39 -9.43 -23.02 4.41
C PRO A 39 -9.11 -22.37 3.06
N LEU A 40 -9.57 -22.95 1.94
CA LEU A 40 -9.36 -22.39 0.59
C LEU A 40 -10.17 -21.11 0.38
N LEU A 41 -11.40 -21.04 0.89
CA LEU A 41 -12.21 -19.81 0.83
C LEU A 41 -11.60 -18.67 1.65
N GLN A 42 -10.85 -18.96 2.72
CA GLN A 42 -10.14 -17.95 3.51
C GLN A 42 -8.91 -17.36 2.79
N LEU A 43 -8.31 -18.09 1.84
CA LEU A 43 -7.18 -17.60 1.03
C LEU A 43 -7.63 -16.70 -0.13
N LEU A 44 -8.90 -16.78 -0.54
CA LEU A 44 -9.50 -15.97 -1.60
C LEU A 44 -9.32 -14.45 -1.37
N PRO A 45 -9.62 -13.86 -0.19
CA PRO A 45 -9.38 -12.43 0.06
C PRO A 45 -7.90 -12.04 -0.06
N LEU A 46 -6.96 -12.89 0.35
CA LEU A 46 -5.52 -12.64 0.20
C LEU A 46 -5.10 -12.65 -1.28
N LEU A 47 -5.59 -13.62 -2.04
CA LEU A 47 -5.36 -13.70 -3.48
C LEU A 47 -5.99 -12.52 -4.22
N ALA A 48 -7.19 -12.09 -3.84
CA ALA A 48 -7.84 -10.94 -4.43
C ALA A 48 -7.00 -9.67 -4.25
N ILE A 49 -6.48 -9.42 -3.05
CA ILE A 49 -5.62 -8.27 -2.78
C ILE A 49 -4.32 -8.37 -3.59
N MET A 50 -3.70 -9.55 -3.64
CA MET A 50 -2.50 -9.79 -4.45
C MET A 50 -2.75 -9.45 -5.93
N VAL A 51 -3.82 -10.00 -6.51
CA VAL A 51 -4.15 -9.77 -7.93
C VAL A 51 -4.46 -8.31 -8.18
N ILE A 52 -5.25 -7.65 -7.33
CA ILE A 52 -5.54 -6.22 -7.44
C ILE A 52 -4.25 -5.40 -7.35
N GLY A 53 -3.33 -5.75 -6.45
CA GLY A 53 -2.04 -5.08 -6.31
C GLY A 53 -1.16 -5.20 -7.56
N LEU A 54 -1.13 -6.38 -8.18
CA LEU A 54 -0.41 -6.60 -9.44
C LEU A 54 -1.06 -5.84 -10.61
N LEU A 55 -2.40 -5.84 -10.69
CA LEU A 55 -3.12 -5.07 -11.71
C LEU A 55 -2.92 -3.56 -11.52
N ALA A 56 -2.85 -3.08 -10.28
CA ALA A 56 -2.55 -1.69 -9.98
C ALA A 56 -1.15 -1.27 -10.46
N GLN A 57 -0.15 -2.17 -10.37
CA GLN A 57 1.20 -1.91 -10.91
C GLN A 57 1.18 -1.75 -12.43
N LEU A 58 0.35 -2.51 -13.15
CA LEU A 58 0.17 -2.35 -14.60
C LEU A 58 -0.53 -1.03 -14.96
N MET A 59 -1.34 -0.49 -14.05
CA MET A 59 -2.03 0.80 -14.19
C MET A 59 -1.16 2.00 -13.79
N VAL A 60 0.03 1.79 -13.21
CA VAL A 60 1.02 2.86 -13.04
C VAL A 60 1.51 3.23 -14.43
N GLY A 61 0.80 4.15 -15.06
CA GLY A 61 1.12 4.66 -16.38
C GLY A 61 2.55 5.17 -16.41
N GLU A 62 3.21 5.01 -17.56
CA GLU A 62 4.55 5.56 -17.75
C GLU A 62 4.55 7.07 -17.46
N PRO A 63 5.54 7.58 -16.72
CA PRO A 63 5.59 8.99 -16.36
C PRO A 63 5.71 9.84 -17.63
N ALA A 64 5.01 10.99 -17.65
CA ALA A 64 5.01 11.89 -18.79
C ALA A 64 6.36 12.59 -19.03
N TYR A 65 7.18 12.69 -17.98
CA TYR A 65 8.46 13.40 -17.97
C TYR A 65 9.46 12.74 -17.01
N SER A 66 10.70 13.22 -17.06
CA SER A 66 11.76 12.94 -16.09
C SER A 66 12.55 14.22 -15.81
N LEU A 67 12.94 14.46 -14.54
CA LEU A 67 13.85 15.55 -14.18
C LEU A 67 15.30 15.28 -14.62
N HIS A 68 15.61 14.03 -14.94
CA HIS A 68 16.93 13.61 -15.42
C HIS A 68 16.86 13.09 -16.85
N GLN A 69 17.91 13.36 -17.61
CA GLN A 69 18.03 12.86 -18.98
C GLN A 69 18.18 11.34 -18.97
N THR A 70 17.40 10.66 -19.79
CA THR A 70 17.53 9.21 -20.01
C THR A 70 17.36 8.91 -21.50
N SER A 71 17.64 7.68 -21.94
CA SER A 71 17.43 7.28 -23.34
C SER A 71 15.97 7.41 -23.79
N LYS A 72 15.02 7.18 -22.88
CA LYS A 72 13.58 7.35 -23.12
C LYS A 72 13.17 8.83 -23.14
N PHE A 73 13.75 9.63 -22.24
CA PHE A 73 13.45 11.06 -22.08
C PHE A 73 14.64 11.88 -22.60
N SER A 74 14.69 12.10 -23.92
CA SER A 74 15.82 12.72 -24.61
C SER A 74 15.64 14.22 -24.86
N ILE A 75 14.41 14.70 -24.98
CA ILE A 75 14.13 16.10 -25.35
C ILE A 75 14.08 16.96 -24.10
N LYS A 76 15.01 17.91 -24.00
CA LYS A 76 15.04 18.90 -22.91
C LYS A 76 14.02 20.01 -23.15
N ARG A 77 13.27 20.35 -22.11
CA ARG A 77 12.34 21.48 -22.05
C ARG A 77 12.52 22.24 -20.73
N MET A 78 11.93 23.43 -20.65
CA MET A 78 11.91 24.28 -19.46
C MET A 78 10.47 24.58 -19.09
N SER A 79 10.15 24.49 -17.80
CA SER A 79 8.82 24.87 -17.31
C SER A 79 8.60 26.38 -17.44
N ALA A 80 7.35 26.83 -17.50
CA ALA A 80 7.03 28.22 -17.76
C ALA A 80 7.37 29.17 -16.59
N GLU A 81 7.17 28.73 -15.34
CA GLU A 81 7.19 29.63 -14.18
C GLU A 81 8.55 29.60 -13.47
N LEU A 82 8.98 28.43 -13.01
CA LEU A 82 10.26 28.26 -12.30
C LEU A 82 11.44 27.94 -13.23
N ARG A 83 11.19 27.75 -14.53
CA ARG A 83 12.19 27.37 -15.54
C ARG A 83 12.99 26.13 -15.14
N VAL A 84 12.31 25.15 -14.58
CA VAL A 84 12.92 23.88 -14.18
C VAL A 84 13.22 23.07 -15.46
N PRO A 85 14.45 22.58 -15.65
CA PRO A 85 14.77 21.70 -16.76
C PRO A 85 14.13 20.34 -16.55
N TYR A 86 13.36 19.89 -17.54
CA TYR A 86 12.76 18.56 -17.56
C TYR A 86 12.91 17.92 -18.93
N PHE A 87 12.84 16.59 -18.96
CA PHE A 87 13.06 15.78 -20.15
C PHE A 87 11.80 15.03 -20.50
N VAL A 88 11.43 15.06 -21.78
CA VAL A 88 10.23 14.43 -22.31
C VAL A 88 10.58 13.49 -23.46
N ARG A 89 9.62 12.65 -23.84
CA ARG A 89 9.70 11.81 -25.02
C ARG A 89 9.46 12.62 -26.30
N PRO A 90 9.89 12.11 -27.48
CA PRO A 90 9.60 12.76 -28.77
C PRO A 90 8.12 12.96 -29.08
N ASP A 91 7.25 12.09 -28.59
CA ASP A 91 5.80 12.14 -28.80
C ASP A 91 5.06 13.07 -27.82
N PHE A 92 5.77 13.75 -26.92
CA PHE A 92 5.17 14.50 -25.82
C PHE A 92 4.19 15.59 -26.28
N GLU A 93 4.58 16.37 -27.29
CA GLU A 93 3.77 17.49 -27.77
C GLU A 93 2.46 17.02 -28.41
N THR A 94 2.48 15.85 -29.07
CA THR A 94 1.28 15.21 -29.63
C THR A 94 0.43 14.53 -28.56
N SER A 95 1.06 13.83 -27.60
CA SER A 95 0.37 13.04 -26.57
C SER A 95 -0.26 13.90 -25.46
N TYR A 96 0.33 15.06 -25.17
CA TYR A 96 -0.10 15.95 -24.08
C TYR A 96 -0.59 17.32 -24.58
N ARG A 97 -0.93 17.45 -25.87
CA ARG A 97 -1.50 18.68 -26.44
C ARG A 97 -2.65 19.21 -25.57
N GLY A 98 -2.57 20.48 -25.19
CA GLY A 98 -3.58 21.13 -24.32
C GLY A 98 -3.46 20.84 -22.82
N ARG A 99 -2.64 19.86 -22.41
CA ARG A 99 -2.35 19.53 -20.99
C ARG A 99 -0.90 19.80 -20.58
N ILE A 100 -0.08 20.36 -21.48
CA ILE A 100 1.33 20.68 -21.23
C ILE A 100 1.51 21.51 -19.95
N ARG A 101 0.65 22.53 -19.74
CA ARG A 101 0.70 23.38 -18.55
C ARG A 101 0.45 22.63 -17.25
N GLN A 102 -0.42 21.62 -17.26
CA GLN A 102 -0.65 20.77 -16.09
C GLN A 102 0.57 19.91 -15.79
N VAL A 103 1.21 19.38 -16.83
CA VAL A 103 2.47 18.63 -16.68
C VAL A 103 3.58 19.53 -16.14
N GLU A 104 3.72 20.75 -16.65
CA GLU A 104 4.72 21.71 -16.16
C GLU A 104 4.51 22.09 -14.70
N GLN A 105 3.26 22.27 -14.25
CA GLN A 105 2.96 22.48 -12.83
C GLN A 105 3.38 21.28 -11.97
N GLN A 106 3.10 20.05 -12.42
CA GLN A 106 3.54 18.84 -11.72
C GLN A 106 5.06 18.73 -11.65
N VAL A 107 5.77 19.07 -12.72
CA VAL A 107 7.24 19.11 -12.76
C VAL A 107 7.79 20.06 -11.69
N GLU A 108 7.19 21.24 -11.56
CA GLU A 108 7.61 22.27 -10.61
C GLU A 108 7.34 21.86 -9.15
N ASP A 109 6.15 21.31 -8.88
CA ASP A 109 5.79 20.79 -7.57
C ASP A 109 6.75 19.66 -7.15
N ASP A 110 6.99 18.69 -8.03
CA ASP A 110 7.91 17.58 -7.77
C ASP A 110 9.35 18.07 -7.53
N TYR A 111 9.78 19.08 -8.27
CA TYR A 111 11.10 19.69 -8.09
C TYR A 111 11.24 20.31 -6.70
N ILE A 112 10.23 21.06 -6.24
CA ILE A 112 10.20 21.64 -4.89
C ILE A 112 10.18 20.55 -3.83
N GLN A 113 9.38 19.49 -4.01
CA GLN A 113 9.33 18.37 -3.08
C GLN A 113 10.69 17.66 -2.98
N ASN A 114 11.37 17.45 -4.11
CA ASN A 114 12.70 16.87 -4.14
C ASN A 114 13.72 17.74 -3.38
N LEU A 115 13.69 19.06 -3.58
CA LEU A 115 14.53 20.00 -2.82
C LEU A 115 14.27 19.90 -1.31
N ARG A 116 13.00 19.87 -0.89
CA ARG A 116 12.63 19.70 0.52
C ARG A 116 13.16 18.39 1.09
N MET A 117 12.97 17.29 0.37
CA MET A 117 13.44 15.97 0.78
C MET A 117 14.96 15.91 0.90
N ASN A 118 15.70 16.56 0.00
CA ASN A 118 17.16 16.62 0.07
C ASN A 118 17.62 17.46 1.27
N CYS A 119 16.96 18.58 1.54
CA CYS A 119 17.22 19.39 2.73
C CYS A 119 16.96 18.59 4.03
N TYR A 120 15.85 17.85 4.13
CA TYR A 120 15.58 16.98 5.28
C TYR A 120 16.64 15.89 5.45
N LYS A 121 17.12 15.29 4.35
CA LYS A 121 18.21 14.29 4.40
C LYS A 121 19.50 14.90 4.94
N GLU A 122 19.90 16.07 4.43
CA GLU A 122 21.10 16.78 4.90
C GLU A 122 20.99 17.17 6.38
N GLN A 123 19.84 17.70 6.81
CA GLN A 123 19.61 18.05 8.20
C GLN A 123 19.72 16.83 9.13
N ASN A 124 19.19 15.69 8.71
CA ASN A 124 19.28 14.45 9.47
C ASN A 124 20.73 13.95 9.52
N LEU A 125 21.45 13.94 8.40
CA LEU A 125 22.86 13.56 8.34
C LEU A 125 23.72 14.43 9.26
N ASN A 126 23.57 15.76 9.18
CA ASN A 126 24.28 16.70 10.04
C ASN A 126 23.97 16.49 11.53
N ARG A 127 22.74 16.09 11.87
CA ARG A 127 22.36 15.74 13.26
C ARG A 127 23.10 14.49 13.75
N PHE A 128 23.27 13.47 12.91
CA PHE A 128 24.00 12.25 13.28
C PHE A 128 25.51 12.51 13.43
N GLU A 129 26.10 13.35 12.58
CA GLU A 129 27.51 13.76 12.75
C GLU A 129 27.75 14.54 14.05
N HIS A 130 26.74 15.26 14.55
CA HIS A 130 26.86 16.02 15.81
C HIS A 130 26.68 15.17 17.09
N TYR A 131 26.27 13.89 16.99
CA TYR A 131 26.15 12.95 18.11
C TYR A 131 26.95 11.65 17.86
N PRO A 132 28.29 11.68 17.91
CA PRO A 132 29.11 10.49 17.66
C PRO A 132 29.08 9.42 18.78
N ASN A 133 28.48 9.72 19.95
CA ASN A 133 28.58 8.88 21.17
C ASN A 133 27.32 8.06 21.48
N PHE A 134 26.76 7.36 20.51
CA PHE A 134 25.87 6.22 20.76
C PHE A 134 26.23 5.07 19.81
N ARG A 135 27.34 4.41 20.12
CA ARG A 135 27.68 3.08 19.62
C ARG A 135 28.37 2.29 20.72
#